data_AF-A0A353XRW0-F1
#
_entry.id   AF-A0A353XRW0-F1
#
_cell.length_a   1.000
_cell.length_b   1.000
_cell.length_c   1.000
_cell.angle_alpha   90.00
_cell.angle_beta   90.00
_cell.angle_gamma   90.00
#
_symmetry.space_group_name_H-M   'P 1'
#
loop_
_entity.id
_entity.type
_entity.pdbx_description
1 polymer ?
#
loop_
_entity_poly.entity_id
_entity_poly.type
_entity_poly.pdbx_seq_one_letter_code
_entity_poly.pdbx_strand_id
1 'polypeptide(L)'
;MESPELWNDPERATKISKEKSQLDAIINTITGLETTLEDAAAMLELAVEADDEGLLSDVQQELNAAQAQVEDLEFKRMFNGEMDPNNCFVDIQSGSGGTEAQDWAEMLLRMYTRWC
;
A
#
# COMPACT_ATOMS: atom_id res chain seq x y z
N MET A 1 24.36 7.88 5.18
CA MET A 1 25.45 7.07 4.58
C MET A 1 26.83 7.68 4.83
N GLU A 2 26.97 8.66 5.74
CA GLU A 2 28.24 9.39 5.93
C GLU A 2 29.20 8.76 6.95
N SER A 3 28.83 7.65 7.61
CA SER A 3 29.77 6.96 8.51
C SER A 3 30.59 5.91 7.76
N PRO A 4 31.93 6.03 7.70
CA PRO A 4 32.81 5.06 7.07
C PRO A 4 32.75 3.67 7.72
N GLU A 5 32.38 3.59 9.00
CA GLU A 5 32.31 2.34 9.76
C GLU A 5 31.20 1.40 9.28
N LEU A 6 30.17 1.93 8.61
CA LEU A 6 29.09 1.13 8.05
C LEU A 6 29.57 0.19 6.93
N TRP A 7 30.61 0.60 6.20
CA TRP A 7 31.17 -0.16 5.08
C TRP A 7 32.14 -1.26 5.51
N ASN A 8 32.49 -1.33 6.80
CA ASN A 8 33.31 -2.40 7.36
C ASN A 8 32.53 -3.72 7.50
N ASP A 9 31.19 -3.68 7.44
CA ASP A 9 30.30 -4.84 7.48
C ASP A 9 29.39 -4.85 6.23
N PRO A 10 29.77 -5.61 5.17
CA PRO A 10 29.03 -5.65 3.90
C PRO A 10 27.59 -6.16 4.02
N GLU A 11 27.32 -7.11 4.92
CA GLU A 11 25.96 -7.64 5.13
C GLU A 11 25.07 -6.57 5.74
N ARG A 12 25.57 -5.89 6.78
CA ARG A 12 24.85 -4.78 7.43
C ARG A 12 24.64 -3.60 6.47
N ALA A 13 25.64 -3.24 5.67
CA ALA A 13 25.53 -2.18 4.67
C ALA A 13 24.46 -2.49 3.62
N THR A 14 24.36 -3.76 3.19
CA THR A 14 23.35 -4.21 2.23
C THR A 14 21.94 -4.14 2.82
N LYS A 15 21.75 -4.59 4.06
CA LYS A 15 20.45 -4.52 4.75
C LYS A 15 19.97 -3.07 4.90
N ILE A 16 20.84 -2.18 5.37
CA ILE A 16 20.50 -0.75 5.55
C ILE A 16 20.23 -0.07 4.22
N SER A 17 20.97 -0.40 3.15
CA SER A 17 20.72 0.19 1.82
C SER A 17 19.37 -0.27 1.27
N LYS A 18 18.99 -1.52 1.49
CA LYS A 18 17.67 -2.05 1.10
C LYS A 18 16.54 -1.35 1.86
N GLU A 19 16.67 -1.24 3.18
CA GLU A 19 15.69 -0.57 4.04
C GLU A 19 15.55 0.92 3.67
N LYS A 20 16.68 1.62 3.48
CA LYS A 20 16.68 3.00 3.00
C LYS A 20 15.95 3.12 1.66
N SER A 21 16.25 2.26 0.68
CA SER A 21 15.59 2.31 -0.62
C SER A 21 14.08 2.11 -0.52
N GLN A 22 13.61 1.29 0.41
CA GLN A 22 12.18 1.09 0.66
C GLN A 22 11.53 2.34 1.26
N LEU A 23 12.19 2.95 2.26
CA LEU A 23 11.71 4.17 2.89
C LEU A 23 11.73 5.36 1.92
N ASP A 24 12.80 5.53 1.15
CA ASP A 24 12.93 6.57 0.14
C ASP A 24 11.84 6.44 -0.93
N ALA A 25 11.49 5.21 -1.34
CA ALA A 25 10.39 4.99 -2.28
C ALA A 25 9.05 5.46 -1.71
N ILE A 26 8.77 5.22 -0.42
CA ILE A 26 7.54 5.68 0.23
C ILE A 26 7.53 7.21 0.32
N ILE A 27 8.62 7.81 0.80
CA ILE A 27 8.74 9.26 0.94
C ILE A 27 8.54 9.95 -0.40
N ASN A 28 9.26 9.50 -1.44
CA ASN A 28 9.17 10.08 -2.78
C ASN A 28 7.76 9.97 -3.36
N THR A 29 7.04 8.88 -3.07
CA THR A 29 5.65 8.73 -3.51
C THR A 29 4.74 9.75 -2.82
N ILE A 30 4.88 9.92 -1.50
CA ILE A 30 4.08 10.89 -0.74
C ILE A 30 4.37 12.32 -1.19
N THR A 31 5.65 12.69 -1.32
CA THR A 31 6.01 14.05 -1.79
C THR A 31 5.56 14.29 -3.22
N GLY A 32 5.58 13.25 -4.07
CA GLY A 32 5.05 13.34 -5.43
C GLY A 32 3.54 13.58 -5.45
N LEU A 33 2.80 12.87 -4.60
CA LEU A 33 1.36 13.07 -4.43
C LEU A 33 1.00 14.47 -3.93
N GLU A 34 1.76 15.02 -2.98
CA GLU A 34 1.57 16.40 -2.53
C GLU A 34 1.69 17.38 -3.70
N THR A 35 2.74 17.25 -4.52
CA THR A 35 2.92 18.08 -5.73
C THR A 35 1.77 17.90 -6.72
N THR A 36 1.38 16.66 -7.02
CA THR A 36 0.25 16.36 -7.92
C THR A 36 -1.05 17.00 -7.45
N LEU A 37 -1.32 17.01 -6.14
CA LEU A 37 -2.53 17.63 -5.59
C LEU A 37 -2.47 19.16 -5.64
N GLU A 38 -1.30 19.76 -5.41
CA GLU A 38 -1.09 21.21 -5.57
C GLU A 38 -1.30 21.64 -7.03
N ASP A 39 -0.73 20.91 -7.98
CA ASP A 39 -0.86 21.17 -9.42
C ASP A 39 -2.32 20.99 -9.88
N ALA A 40 -2.98 19.90 -9.47
CA ALA A 40 -4.39 19.65 -9.79
C ALA A 40 -5.32 20.74 -9.20
N ALA A 41 -5.02 21.26 -8.02
CA ALA A 41 -5.78 22.36 -7.41
C ALA A 41 -5.64 23.65 -8.22
N ALA A 42 -4.42 24.03 -8.62
CA ALA A 42 -4.20 25.19 -9.47
C ALA A 42 -4.87 25.05 -10.85
N MET A 43 -4.81 23.84 -11.42
CA MET A 43 -5.42 23.53 -12.71
C MET A 43 -6.95 23.55 -12.65
N LEU A 44 -7.54 23.12 -11.53
CA LEU A 44 -8.98 23.22 -11.27
C LEU A 44 -9.43 24.68 -11.19
N GLU A 45 -8.70 25.54 -10.50
CA GLU A 45 -9.01 26.98 -10.43
C GLU A 45 -9.04 27.59 -11.84
N LEU A 46 -8.03 27.30 -12.66
CA LEU A 46 -7.98 27.76 -14.05
C LEU A 46 -9.15 27.23 -14.89
N ALA A 47 -9.51 25.95 -14.73
CA ALA A 47 -10.60 25.33 -15.47
C ALA A 47 -11.95 25.98 -15.15
N VAL A 48 -12.19 26.29 -13.87
CA VAL A 48 -13.41 26.97 -13.41
C VAL A 48 -13.45 28.42 -13.88
N GLU A 49 -12.33 29.15 -13.81
CA GLU A 49 -12.26 30.53 -14.30
C GLU A 49 -12.48 30.62 -15.82
N ALA A 50 -12.02 29.62 -16.57
CA ALA A 50 -12.13 29.57 -18.02
C ALA A 50 -13.41 28.91 -18.55
N ASP A 51 -14.22 28.29 -17.68
CA ASP A 51 -15.37 27.44 -18.05
C ASP A 51 -14.98 26.32 -19.04
N ASP A 52 -13.80 25.71 -18.81
CA ASP A 52 -13.19 24.71 -19.69
C ASP A 52 -13.44 23.28 -19.19
N GLU A 53 -14.46 22.62 -19.76
CA GLU A 53 -14.80 21.23 -19.45
C GLU A 53 -13.70 20.22 -19.83
N GLY A 54 -12.85 20.53 -20.82
CA GLY A 54 -11.73 19.68 -21.20
C GLY A 54 -10.67 19.65 -20.10
N LEU A 55 -10.33 20.83 -19.59
CA LEU A 55 -9.38 20.96 -18.49
C LEU A 55 -9.92 20.33 -17.19
N LEU A 56 -11.23 20.43 -16.92
CA LEU A 56 -11.88 19.72 -15.81
C LEU A 56 -11.74 18.20 -15.91
N SER A 57 -11.88 17.64 -17.12
CA SER A 57 -11.66 16.19 -17.35
C SER A 57 -10.22 15.78 -17.09
N ASP A 58 -9.25 16.61 -17.48
CA ASP A 58 -7.82 16.33 -17.25
C ASP A 58 -7.50 16.33 -15.75
N VAL A 59 -8.00 17.31 -15.00
CA VAL A 59 -7.90 17.36 -13.53
C VAL A 59 -8.50 16.09 -12.89
N GLN A 60 -9.67 15.65 -13.36
CA GLN A 60 -10.30 14.44 -12.82
C GLN A 60 -9.46 13.18 -13.07
N GLN A 61 -8.80 13.07 -14.22
CA GLN A 61 -7.91 11.95 -14.52
C GLN A 61 -6.68 11.96 -13.61
N GLU A 62 -6.09 13.13 -13.37
CA GLU A 62 -4.95 13.28 -12.47
C GLU A 62 -5.31 12.92 -11.02
N LEU A 63 -6.45 13.38 -10.54
CA LEU A 63 -6.96 13.03 -9.20
C LEU A 63 -7.26 11.54 -9.07
N ASN A 64 -7.82 10.90 -10.10
CA ASN A 64 -8.05 9.45 -10.10
C ASN A 64 -6.74 8.66 -10.01
N ALA A 65 -5.70 9.11 -10.72
CA ALA A 65 -4.38 8.49 -10.65
C ALA A 65 -3.73 8.68 -9.27
N ALA A 66 -3.84 9.88 -8.69
CA ALA A 66 -3.36 10.17 -7.35
C ALA A 66 -4.07 9.30 -6.30
N GLN A 67 -5.40 9.14 -6.42
CA GLN A 67 -6.17 8.29 -5.51
C GLN A 67 -5.73 6.82 -5.58
N ALA A 68 -5.51 6.27 -6.77
CA ALA A 68 -5.02 4.89 -6.92
C ALA A 68 -3.64 4.69 -6.26
N GLN A 69 -2.77 5.70 -6.29
CA GLN A 69 -1.47 5.64 -5.60
C GLN A 69 -1.62 5.72 -4.07
N VAL A 70 -2.56 6.52 -3.57
CA VAL A 70 -2.89 6.58 -2.13
C VAL A 70 -3.39 5.22 -1.65
N GLU A 71 -4.30 4.59 -2.40
CA GLU A 71 -4.83 3.25 -2.05
C GLU A 71 -3.72 2.19 -1.98
N ASP A 72 -2.75 2.22 -2.90
CA ASP A 72 -1.58 1.34 -2.87
C ASP A 72 -0.66 1.63 -1.66
N LEU A 73 -0.45 2.89 -1.30
CA LEU A 73 0.29 3.28 -0.11
C LEU A 73 -0.41 2.83 1.18
N GLU A 74 -1.74 2.95 1.25
CA GLU A 74 -2.52 2.46 2.39
C GLU A 74 -2.39 0.95 2.55
N PHE A 75 -2.43 0.21 1.44
CA PHE A 75 -2.19 -1.23 1.43
C PHE A 75 -0.79 -1.55 1.99
N LYS A 76 0.26 -0.91 1.47
CA LYS A 76 1.65 -1.09 1.95
C LYS A 76 1.81 -0.71 3.43
N ARG A 77 1.07 0.29 3.91
CA ARG A 77 1.06 0.66 5.33
C ARG A 77 0.41 -0.41 6.20
N MET A 78 -0.68 -1.03 5.75
CA MET A 78 -1.34 -2.13 6.48
C MET A 78 -0.44 -3.37 6.55
N PHE A 79 0.38 -3.61 5.51
CA PHE A 79 1.28 -4.77 5.41
C PHE A 79 2.76 -4.42 5.67
N ASN A 80 3.05 -3.91 6.87
CA ASN A 80 4.41 -3.49 7.26
C ASN A 80 5.15 -4.49 8.18
N GLY A 81 4.56 -5.64 8.46
CA GLY A 81 5.18 -6.74 9.21
C GLY A 81 6.23 -7.48 8.38
N GLU A 82 7.27 -8.00 9.05
CA GLU A 82 8.37 -8.73 8.40
C GLU A 82 7.90 -9.93 7.57
N MET A 83 6.77 -10.54 7.97
CA MET A 83 6.23 -11.75 7.34
C MET A 83 5.05 -11.50 6.40
N ASP A 84 4.56 -10.27 6.30
CA ASP A 84 3.37 -9.93 5.49
C ASP A 84 3.50 -10.26 4.00
N PRO A 85 4.69 -10.17 3.36
CA PRO A 85 4.86 -10.58 1.96
C PRO A 85 4.81 -12.11 1.73
N ASN A 86 4.82 -12.92 2.79
CA ASN A 86 4.91 -14.37 2.67
C ASN A 86 3.53 -15.02 2.56
N ASN A 87 3.48 -16.17 1.87
CA ASN A 87 2.32 -17.05 1.96
C ASN A 87 2.09 -17.47 3.42
N CYS A 88 0.82 -17.51 3.84
CA CYS A 88 0.46 -17.98 5.17
C CYS A 88 -0.14 -19.40 5.11
N PHE A 89 -0.07 -20.09 6.26
CA PHE A 89 -0.86 -21.29 6.50
C PHE A 89 -2.02 -20.91 7.41
N VAL A 90 -3.24 -21.35 7.04
CA VAL A 90 -4.44 -21.14 7.86
C VAL A 90 -4.84 -22.50 8.43
N ASP A 91 -4.85 -22.59 9.75
CA ASP A 91 -5.35 -23.75 10.50
C ASP A 91 -6.70 -23.40 11.15
N ILE A 92 -7.70 -24.24 10.92
CA ILE A 92 -9.08 -24.03 11.41
C ILE A 92 -9.41 -25.19 12.34
N GLN A 93 -9.48 -24.89 13.64
CA GLN A 93 -9.80 -25.86 14.68
C GLN A 93 -11.21 -25.62 15.22
N SER A 94 -12.03 -26.68 15.26
CA SER A 94 -13.37 -26.60 15.87
C SER A 94 -13.24 -26.42 17.39
N GLY A 95 -14.02 -25.48 17.94
CA GLY A 95 -14.10 -25.23 19.38
C GLY A 95 -14.93 -26.27 20.14
N SER A 96 -15.24 -25.94 21.40
CA SER A 96 -16.15 -26.77 22.22
C SER A 96 -17.59 -26.62 21.72
N GLY A 97 -18.21 -27.73 21.33
CA GLY A 97 -19.57 -27.76 20.76
C GLY A 97 -19.91 -29.05 20.02
N GLY A 98 -18.98 -30.02 19.96
CA GLY A 98 -19.22 -31.30 19.30
C GLY A 98 -19.45 -31.12 17.80
N THR A 99 -20.44 -31.82 17.26
CA THR A 99 -20.71 -31.85 15.82
C THR A 99 -21.09 -30.47 15.26
N GLU A 100 -21.85 -29.66 15.99
CA GLU A 100 -22.25 -28.33 15.51
C GLU A 100 -21.05 -27.39 15.34
N ALA A 101 -20.07 -27.46 16.25
CA ALA A 101 -18.82 -26.71 16.12
C ALA A 101 -17.94 -27.22 14.96
N GLN A 102 -18.02 -28.52 14.65
CA GLN A 102 -17.31 -29.12 13.51
C GLN A 102 -17.93 -28.67 12.19
N ASP A 103 -19.26 -28.68 12.07
CA ASP A 103 -19.99 -28.22 10.89
C ASP A 103 -19.69 -26.73 10.62
N TRP A 104 -19.64 -25.91 11.67
CA TRP A 104 -19.26 -24.50 11.54
C TRP A 104 -17.81 -24.30 11.07
N ALA A 105 -16.86 -25.07 11.63
CA ALA A 105 -15.47 -25.05 11.17
C ALA A 105 -15.36 -25.46 9.70
N GLU A 106 -16.14 -26.44 9.25
CA GLU A 106 -16.18 -26.84 7.84
C GLU A 106 -16.77 -25.73 6.95
N MET A 107 -17.79 -25.00 7.42
CA MET A 107 -18.33 -23.85 6.71
C MET A 107 -17.27 -22.74 6.52
N LEU A 108 -16.48 -22.44 7.55
CA LEU A 108 -15.39 -21.48 7.46
C LEU A 108 -14.29 -21.93 6.49
N LEU A 109 -13.91 -23.21 6.54
CA LEU A 109 -12.95 -23.78 5.59
C LEU A 109 -13.44 -23.61 4.14
N ARG A 110 -14.72 -23.93 3.87
CA ARG A 110 -15.32 -23.75 2.55
C ARG A 110 -15.39 -22.28 2.11
N MET A 111 -15.56 -21.35 3.05
CA MET A 111 -15.53 -19.92 2.76
C MET A 111 -14.13 -19.47 2.32
N TYR A 112 -13.09 -19.80 3.10
CA TYR A 112 -11.72 -19.39 2.78
C TYR A 112 -11.22 -20.03 1.49
N THR A 113 -11.48 -21.32 1.26
CA THR A 113 -11.10 -22.00 0.00
C THR A 113 -11.78 -21.47 -1.27
N ARG A 114 -12.86 -20.69 -1.14
CA ARG A 114 -13.52 -20.01 -2.28
C ARG A 114 -13.04 -18.58 -2.48
N TRP A 115 -12.55 -17.93 -1.42
CA TRP A 115 -12.04 -16.56 -1.48
C TRP A 115 -10.60 -16.50 -2.01
N CYS A 116 -9.73 -17.41 -1.55
CA CYS A 116 -8.32 -17.47 -1.91
C CYS A 116 -8.07 -18.09 -3.29
#